data_AF-A0A4Q4KKF7-F1
#
_entry.id   AF-A0A4Q4KKF7-F1
#
_cell.length_a   1.000
_cell.length_b   1.000
_cell.length_c   1.000
_cell.angle_alpha   90.00
_cell.angle_beta   90.00
_cell.angle_gamma   90.00
#
_symmetry.space_group_name_H-M   'P 1'
#
loop_
_entity.id
_entity.type
_entity.pdbx_description
1 polymer ?
#
loop_
_entity_poly.entity_id
_entity_poly.type
_entity_poly.pdbx_seq_one_letter_code
_entity_poly.pdbx_strand_id
1 'polypeptide(L)'
;MKTIIRQSALLLILFSIHYSCSDDSIELETSTDKIKLAKYINLETYKPLRAEWIFIKQGIQTETRTPGPNDYKIEALLEFDKKTIEELKKNYNLLSASMNELKKEYFRFEWLNNENLLKLKNSTNLKYYQPSFFKKGSFMHGGFTIISKTTILLRLYTM
;
A
#
# COMPACT_ATOMS: atom_id res chain seq x y z
N MET A 1 38.54 -59.95 34.67
CA MET A 1 37.45 -59.66 35.64
C MET A 1 36.91 -58.27 35.30
N LYS A 2 35.58 -58.12 35.28
CA LYS A 2 34.80 -56.92 34.92
C LYS A 2 35.33 -55.65 35.60
N THR A 3 35.21 -54.47 34.98
CA THR A 3 34.23 -53.42 35.36
C THR A 3 34.22 -52.30 34.29
N ILE A 4 33.01 -51.86 33.96
CA ILE A 4 32.61 -50.87 32.96
C ILE A 4 32.39 -49.53 33.69
N ILE A 5 32.10 -48.46 32.93
CA ILE A 5 31.38 -47.23 33.32
C ILE A 5 32.28 -46.19 34.05
N ARG A 6 32.36 -44.88 33.73
CA ARG A 6 31.38 -43.93 33.18
C ARG A 6 32.03 -42.81 32.37
N GLN A 7 31.49 -42.57 31.17
CA GLN A 7 31.60 -41.30 30.47
C GLN A 7 30.72 -40.27 31.21
N SER A 8 31.32 -39.19 31.67
CA SER A 8 30.57 -38.01 32.15
C SER A 8 30.20 -37.18 30.93
N ALA A 9 28.93 -37.24 30.54
CA ALA A 9 28.36 -36.40 29.51
C ALA A 9 28.44 -34.93 29.94
N LEU A 10 29.28 -34.17 29.24
CA LEU A 10 29.35 -32.71 29.38
C LEU A 10 28.08 -32.14 28.73
N LEU A 11 27.11 -31.79 29.57
CA LEU A 11 25.88 -31.12 29.19
C LEU A 11 26.21 -29.67 28.79
N LEU A 12 26.55 -29.46 27.52
CA LEU A 12 26.65 -28.12 26.93
C LEU A 12 25.24 -27.59 26.71
N ILE A 13 24.79 -26.79 27.66
CA ILE A 13 23.61 -25.95 27.58
C ILE A 13 23.82 -24.98 26.42
N LEU A 14 23.21 -25.29 25.28
CA LEU A 14 22.98 -24.32 24.20
C LEU A 14 22.08 -23.24 24.77
N PHE A 15 22.69 -22.13 25.18
CA PHE A 15 22.01 -20.85 25.34
C PHE A 15 21.47 -20.43 23.98
N SER A 16 20.28 -20.92 23.63
CA SER A 16 19.44 -20.32 22.62
C SER A 16 18.99 -18.98 23.17
N ILE A 17 19.81 -17.94 22.99
CA ILE A 17 19.39 -16.55 23.13
C ILE A 17 18.28 -16.37 22.09
N HIS A 18 17.04 -16.54 22.55
CA HIS A 18 15.87 -16.11 21.84
C HIS A 18 15.97 -14.59 21.84
N TYR A 19 16.56 -14.03 20.79
CA TYR A 19 16.18 -12.70 20.35
C TYR A 19 14.70 -12.79 20.03
N SER A 20 13.86 -12.53 21.03
CA SER A 20 12.50 -12.08 20.78
C SER A 20 12.68 -10.72 20.12
N CYS A 21 12.81 -10.74 18.79
CA CYS A 21 12.55 -9.56 17.99
C CYS A 21 11.12 -9.19 18.35
N SER A 22 10.97 -8.15 19.17
CA SER A 22 9.67 -7.50 19.34
C SER A 22 9.32 -7.03 17.93
N ASP A 23 8.51 -7.82 17.25
CA ASP A 23 7.92 -7.44 15.99
C ASP A 23 6.89 -6.40 16.39
N ASP A 24 7.35 -5.16 16.55
CA ASP A 24 6.53 -3.96 16.65
C ASP A 24 5.88 -3.80 15.27
N SER A 25 4.99 -4.74 14.95
CA SER A 25 4.09 -4.67 13.82
C SER A 25 3.19 -3.49 14.13
N ILE A 26 3.57 -2.32 13.59
CA ILE A 26 2.71 -1.16 13.56
C ILE A 26 1.46 -1.62 12.83
N GLU A 27 0.39 -1.89 13.57
CA GLU A 27 -0.89 -2.28 13.02
C GLU A 27 -1.40 -1.08 12.21
N LEU A 28 -1.16 -1.15 10.91
CA LEU A 28 -1.50 -0.14 9.94
C LEU A 28 -3.02 -0.17 9.76
N GLU A 29 -3.74 0.58 10.58
CA GLU A 29 -5.21 0.60 10.57
C GLU A 29 -5.73 1.24 9.27
N THR A 30 -6.56 0.50 8.54
CA THR A 30 -7.24 1.00 7.35
C THR A 30 -8.49 1.79 7.74
N SER A 31 -8.77 2.85 6.98
CA SER A 31 -9.94 3.72 7.17
C SER A 31 -10.87 3.62 5.97
N THR A 32 -12.17 3.73 6.21
CA THR A 32 -13.20 3.80 5.16
C THR A 32 -13.84 5.18 5.04
N ASP A 33 -13.40 6.15 5.85
CA ASP A 33 -13.98 7.50 5.92
C ASP A 33 -13.57 8.34 4.70
N LYS A 34 -14.50 8.47 3.74
CA LYS A 34 -14.32 9.26 2.52
C LYS A 34 -14.23 10.77 2.79
N ILE A 35 -14.85 11.27 3.85
CA ILE A 35 -14.83 12.71 4.19
C ILE A 35 -13.42 13.08 4.67
N LYS A 36 -12.82 12.23 5.51
CA LYS A 36 -11.41 12.38 5.89
C LYS A 36 -10.48 12.23 4.69
N LEU A 37 -10.70 11.22 3.85
CA LEU A 37 -9.88 11.04 2.64
C LEU A 37 -9.93 12.26 1.70
N ALA A 38 -11.10 12.88 1.51
CA ALA A 38 -11.28 14.06 0.69
C ALA A 38 -10.52 15.32 1.18
N LYS A 39 -10.01 15.31 2.42
CA LYS A 39 -9.11 16.35 2.92
C LYS A 39 -7.72 16.24 2.28
N TYR A 40 -7.30 15.03 1.91
CA TYR A 40 -5.96 14.76 1.39
C TYR A 40 -5.90 14.60 -0.12
N ILE A 41 -6.97 14.08 -0.75
CA ILE A 41 -7.03 13.83 -2.19
C ILE A 41 -8.29 14.47 -2.79
N ASN A 42 -8.28 14.75 -4.09
CA ASN A 42 -9.45 15.26 -4.80
C ASN A 42 -10.44 14.12 -5.09
N LEU A 43 -11.62 14.17 -4.45
CA LEU A 43 -12.74 13.26 -4.69
C LEU A 43 -13.97 13.98 -5.28
N GLU A 44 -13.82 15.25 -5.65
CA GLU A 44 -14.91 16.07 -6.20
C GLU A 44 -15.14 15.76 -7.68
N THR A 45 -14.05 15.53 -8.44
CA THR A 45 -14.12 15.20 -9.87
C THR A 45 -14.69 13.80 -10.10
N TYR A 46 -14.20 12.81 -9.35
CA TYR A 46 -14.74 11.44 -9.38
C TYR A 46 -15.00 10.97 -7.96
N LYS A 47 -16.27 10.77 -7.64
CA LYS A 47 -16.70 10.40 -6.29
C LYS A 47 -16.83 8.88 -6.15
N PRO A 48 -16.00 8.22 -5.32
CA PRO A 48 -16.10 6.79 -5.14
C PRO A 48 -17.35 6.40 -4.34
N LEU A 49 -17.92 5.25 -4.70
CA LEU A 49 -18.96 4.57 -3.95
C LEU A 49 -18.40 4.09 -2.61
N ARG A 50 -17.21 3.49 -2.61
CA ARG A 50 -16.49 3.03 -1.41
C ARG A 50 -15.02 3.40 -1.49
N ALA A 51 -14.41 3.63 -0.33
CA ALA A 51 -12.99 3.82 -0.20
C ALA A 51 -12.50 3.01 0.99
N GLU A 52 -11.33 2.41 0.84
CA GLU A 52 -10.52 1.91 1.93
C GLU A 52 -9.12 2.49 1.73
N TRP A 53 -8.50 3.01 2.78
CA TRP A 53 -7.25 3.75 2.63
C TRP A 53 -6.44 3.78 3.90
N ILE A 54 -5.16 4.08 3.74
CA ILE A 54 -4.25 4.31 4.85
C ILE A 54 -3.36 5.50 4.58
N PHE A 55 -3.00 6.18 5.66
CA PHE A 55 -2.03 7.26 5.69
C PHE A 55 -0.76 6.76 6.36
N ILE A 56 0.35 6.77 5.62
CA ILE A 56 1.61 6.19 6.07
C ILE A 56 2.65 7.29 6.15
N LYS A 57 3.31 7.40 7.30
CA LYS A 57 4.52 8.21 7.46
C LYS A 57 5.71 7.44 6.87
N GLN A 58 6.53 8.11 6.07
CA GLN A 58 7.71 7.56 5.43
C GLN A 58 8.98 8.04 6.16
N GLY A 59 10.04 7.22 6.12
CA GLY A 59 11.35 7.55 6.72
C GLY A 59 11.54 7.03 8.15
N ILE A 60 12.81 6.89 8.55
CA ILE A 60 13.21 6.53 9.91
C ILE A 60 12.96 7.75 10.79
N GLN A 61 11.97 7.64 11.67
CA GLN A 61 11.66 8.65 12.67
C GLN A 61 12.57 8.41 13.87
N THR A 62 13.70 9.12 13.94
CA THR A 62 14.42 9.28 15.20
C THR A 62 13.67 10.31 16.05
N GLU A 63 13.69 10.19 17.38
CA GLU A 63 13.00 11.12 18.29
C GLU A 63 13.36 12.61 18.06
N THR A 64 14.49 12.85 17.39
CA THR A 64 15.04 14.17 17.06
C THR A 64 14.58 14.74 15.71
N ARG A 65 13.92 13.96 14.85
CA ARG A 65 13.49 14.42 13.52
C ARG A 65 12.01 14.82 13.54
N THR A 66 11.74 16.09 13.25
CA THR A 66 10.38 16.53 12.91
C THR A 66 10.06 16.05 11.48
N PRO A 67 8.97 15.29 11.26
CA PRO A 67 8.58 14.87 9.92
C PRO A 67 8.43 16.07 8.99
N GLY A 68 9.12 16.01 7.85
CA GLY A 68 9.00 17.01 6.80
C GLY A 68 7.68 16.86 6.02
N PRO A 69 7.29 17.87 5.24
CA PRO A 69 6.08 17.80 4.42
C PRO A 69 6.09 16.64 3.42
N ASN A 70 7.27 16.09 3.12
CA ASN A 70 7.56 15.08 2.09
C ASN A 70 7.54 13.64 2.65
N ASP A 71 7.36 13.49 3.96
CA ASP A 71 7.49 12.22 4.68
C ASP A 71 6.17 11.44 4.75
N TYR A 72 5.28 11.58 3.76
CA TYR A 72 3.95 10.96 3.82
C TYR A 72 3.50 10.34 2.49
N LYS A 73 2.85 9.18 2.58
CA LYS A 73 2.14 8.55 1.47
C LYS A 73 0.71 8.18 1.85
N ILE A 74 -0.16 8.16 0.86
CA ILE A 74 -1.49 7.58 0.95
C ILE A 74 -1.55 6.39 0.01
N GLU A 75 -2.09 5.29 0.50
CA GLU A 75 -2.48 4.13 -0.30
C GLU A 75 -3.99 3.98 -0.16
N ALA A 76 -4.71 3.84 -1.28
CA ALA A 76 -6.15 3.76 -1.28
C ALA A 76 -6.66 2.75 -2.32
N LEU A 77 -7.72 2.03 -1.94
CA LEU A 77 -8.58 1.26 -2.81
C LEU A 77 -9.89 2.03 -2.95
N LEU A 78 -10.22 2.41 -4.19
CA LEU A 78 -11.43 3.18 -4.47
C LEU A 78 -12.33 2.36 -5.41
N GLU A 79 -13.60 2.21 -5.02
CA GLU A 79 -14.62 1.56 -5.83
C GLU A 79 -15.60 2.59 -6.39
N PHE A 80 -15.86 2.48 -7.68
CA PHE A 80 -16.75 3.35 -8.44
C PHE A 80 -17.79 2.51 -9.19
N ASP A 81 -18.81 3.16 -9.71
CA ASP A 81 -19.63 2.54 -10.74
C ASP A 81 -18.82 2.38 -12.04
N LYS A 82 -19.29 1.46 -12.90
CA LYS A 82 -18.61 1.15 -14.16
C LYS A 82 -18.52 2.36 -15.10
N LYS A 83 -19.55 3.22 -15.14
CA LYS A 83 -19.59 4.38 -16.05
C LYS A 83 -18.48 5.36 -15.67
N THR A 84 -18.29 5.62 -14.38
CA THR A 84 -17.20 6.45 -13.87
C THR A 84 -15.82 5.92 -14.27
N ILE A 85 -15.57 4.61 -14.18
CA ILE A 85 -14.28 4.02 -14.60
C ILE A 85 -14.05 4.18 -16.12
N GLU A 86 -15.08 3.97 -16.94
CA GLU A 86 -14.95 4.14 -18.40
C GLU A 86 -14.72 5.60 -18.78
N GLU A 87 -15.36 6.54 -18.10
CA GLU A 87 -15.11 7.97 -18.26
C GLU A 87 -13.68 8.36 -17.85
N LEU A 88 -13.22 7.86 -16.70
CA LEU A 88 -11.85 8.05 -16.23
C LEU A 88 -10.82 7.56 -17.26
N LYS A 89 -11.01 6.35 -17.81
CA LYS A 89 -10.14 5.80 -18.87
C LYS A 89 -10.14 6.68 -20.11
N LYS A 90 -11.33 7.12 -20.56
CA LYS A 90 -11.46 7.98 -21.75
C LYS A 90 -10.68 9.28 -21.56
N ASN A 91 -10.83 9.92 -20.40
CA ASN A 91 -10.17 11.19 -20.10
C ASN A 91 -8.64 11.04 -20.00
N TYR A 92 -8.12 9.94 -19.45
CA TYR A 92 -6.67 9.71 -19.43
C TYR A 92 -6.07 9.32 -20.79
N ASN A 93 -6.81 8.59 -21.63
CA ASN A 93 -6.35 8.27 -22.98
C ASN A 93 -6.15 9.54 -23.82
N LEU A 94 -7.01 10.55 -23.63
CA LEU A 94 -6.87 11.85 -24.31
C LEU A 94 -5.62 12.63 -23.85
N LEU A 95 -5.17 12.42 -22.62
CA LEU A 95 -4.04 13.11 -22.03
C LEU A 95 -2.69 12.43 -22.31
N SER A 96 -2.68 11.26 -22.96
CA SER A 96 -1.49 10.40 -23.09
C SER A 96 -0.77 10.13 -21.76
N ALA A 97 -1.49 10.26 -20.64
CA ALA A 97 -0.92 10.29 -19.30
C ALA A 97 -0.89 8.89 -18.66
N SER A 98 -0.71 7.86 -19.50
CA SER A 98 -0.58 6.47 -19.07
C SER A 98 0.71 5.83 -19.56
N MET A 99 1.37 5.08 -18.69
CA MET A 99 2.51 4.23 -19.04
C MET A 99 2.08 2.76 -19.00
N ASN A 100 2.51 1.99 -20.01
CA ASN A 100 2.36 0.55 -20.00
C ASN A 100 3.48 -0.08 -19.15
N GLU A 101 3.31 -1.35 -18.75
CA GLU A 101 4.35 -2.15 -18.06
C GLU A 101 4.61 -1.79 -16.58
N LEU A 102 3.56 -1.35 -15.89
CA LEU A 102 3.59 -1.21 -14.44
C LEU A 102 3.77 -2.59 -13.76
N LYS A 103 4.83 -2.72 -12.97
CA LYS A 103 5.05 -3.86 -12.08
C LYS A 103 3.93 -3.96 -11.03
N LYS A 104 3.27 -5.11 -10.94
CA LYS A 104 2.11 -5.34 -10.03
C LYS A 104 2.46 -5.09 -8.58
N GLU A 105 3.71 -5.39 -8.23
CA GLU A 105 4.30 -5.24 -6.91
C GLU A 105 4.20 -3.80 -6.41
N TYR A 106 4.18 -2.81 -7.33
CA TYR A 106 4.04 -1.42 -6.95
C TYR A 106 2.68 -1.15 -6.27
N PHE A 107 1.59 -1.78 -6.69
CA PHE A 107 0.25 -1.60 -6.09
C PHE A 107 -0.18 -2.77 -5.21
N ARG A 108 0.72 -3.70 -4.88
CA ARG A 108 0.42 -4.77 -3.93
C ARG A 108 0.54 -4.22 -2.50
N PHE A 109 -0.47 -3.48 -2.03
CA PHE A 109 -0.47 -2.97 -0.66
C PHE A 109 -0.62 -4.11 0.34
N GLU A 110 0.09 -4.02 1.45
CA GLU A 110 0.15 -5.09 2.47
C GLU A 110 -1.21 -5.35 3.12
N TRP A 111 -2.03 -4.31 3.24
CA TRP A 111 -3.37 -4.37 3.82
C TRP A 111 -4.48 -4.78 2.82
N LEU A 112 -4.15 -5.02 1.53
CA LEU A 112 -5.17 -5.44 0.57
C LEU A 112 -5.71 -6.84 0.92
N ASN A 113 -7.03 -6.95 0.98
CA ASN A 113 -7.68 -8.24 1.16
C ASN A 113 -7.43 -9.20 -0.03
N ASN A 114 -7.67 -10.50 0.21
CA ASN A 114 -7.44 -11.56 -0.78
C ASN A 114 -8.23 -11.37 -2.09
N GLU A 115 -9.44 -10.82 -2.02
CA GLU A 115 -10.26 -10.56 -3.21
C GLU A 115 -9.59 -9.54 -4.14
N ASN A 116 -9.12 -8.43 -3.58
CA ASN A 116 -8.49 -7.35 -4.34
C ASN A 116 -7.08 -7.72 -4.80
N LEU A 117 -6.35 -8.51 -4.01
CA LEU A 117 -5.10 -9.14 -4.45
C LEU A 117 -5.33 -10.05 -5.67
N LEU A 118 -6.41 -10.83 -5.68
CA LEU A 118 -6.75 -11.68 -6.82
C LEU A 118 -7.12 -10.85 -8.06
N LYS A 119 -7.90 -9.77 -7.90
CA LYS A 119 -8.20 -8.81 -8.99
C LYS A 119 -6.92 -8.23 -9.60
N LEU A 120 -5.99 -7.76 -8.76
CA LEU A 120 -4.69 -7.24 -9.20
C LEU A 120 -3.86 -8.32 -9.92
N LYS A 121 -3.80 -9.54 -9.37
CA LYS A 121 -3.09 -10.67 -9.99
C LYS A 121 -3.66 -11.04 -11.35
N ASN A 122 -4.98 -11.04 -11.50
CA ASN A 122 -5.66 -11.42 -12.74
C ASN A 122 -5.76 -10.28 -13.77
N SER A 123 -5.44 -9.04 -13.38
CA SER A 123 -5.42 -7.90 -14.30
C SER A 123 -4.32 -8.10 -15.35
N THR A 124 -4.71 -8.05 -16.62
CA THR A 124 -3.81 -8.05 -17.77
C THR A 124 -3.56 -6.62 -18.23
N ASN A 125 -2.35 -6.34 -18.73
CA ASN A 125 -1.98 -5.01 -19.26
C ASN A 125 -2.28 -3.85 -18.30
N LEU A 126 -1.85 -3.99 -17.03
CA LEU A 126 -2.00 -2.92 -16.05
C LEU A 126 -1.33 -1.65 -16.58
N LYS A 127 -2.13 -0.60 -16.64
CA LYS A 127 -1.68 0.74 -16.99
C LYS A 127 -1.44 1.51 -15.71
N TYR A 128 -0.35 2.26 -15.69
CA TYR A 128 -0.14 3.31 -14.72
C TYR A 128 -0.78 4.59 -15.22
N TYR A 129 -1.58 5.25 -14.39
CA TYR A 129 -2.17 6.54 -14.69
C TYR A 129 -1.62 7.60 -13.73
N GLN A 130 -1.27 8.77 -14.27
CA GLN A 130 -0.89 9.93 -13.45
C GLN A 130 -2.04 10.35 -12.52
N PRO A 131 -1.76 11.00 -11.38
CA PRO A 131 -2.77 11.26 -10.36
C PRO A 131 -3.57 12.55 -10.62
N SER A 132 -3.53 13.09 -11.84
CA SER A 132 -4.03 14.44 -12.18
C SER A 132 -5.44 14.76 -11.69
N PHE A 133 -6.37 13.80 -11.67
CA PHE A 133 -7.72 14.02 -11.14
C PHE A 133 -7.88 13.77 -9.64
N PHE A 134 -6.90 13.13 -8.99
CA PHE A 134 -6.94 12.78 -7.56
C PHE A 134 -5.98 13.62 -6.72
N LYS A 135 -5.06 14.38 -7.32
CA LYS A 135 -4.11 15.23 -6.59
C LYS A 135 -4.81 16.37 -5.83
N LYS A 136 -4.36 16.64 -4.61
CA LYS A 136 -4.82 17.78 -3.78
C LYS A 136 -3.73 18.15 -2.77
N GLY A 137 -3.51 19.44 -2.57
CA GLY A 137 -2.48 19.93 -1.63
C GLY A 137 -1.09 19.34 -1.94
N SER A 138 -0.39 18.85 -0.92
CA SER A 138 0.94 18.26 -1.06
C SER A 138 0.96 16.89 -1.73
N PHE A 139 -0.17 16.16 -1.78
CA PHE A 139 -0.28 14.85 -2.41
C PHE A 139 -0.43 14.97 -3.93
N MET A 140 0.67 15.31 -4.61
CA MET A 140 0.68 15.55 -6.06
C MET A 140 1.41 14.47 -6.88
N HIS A 141 2.17 13.60 -6.22
CA HIS A 141 3.00 12.58 -6.89
C HIS A 141 2.45 11.18 -6.68
N GLY A 142 2.95 10.23 -7.48
CA GLY A 142 2.44 8.87 -7.52
C GLY A 142 1.46 8.70 -8.69
N GLY A 143 0.45 7.87 -8.50
CA GLY A 143 -0.48 7.48 -9.57
C GLY A 143 -1.45 6.40 -9.13
N PHE A 144 -2.22 5.89 -10.08
CA PHE A 144 -3.16 4.81 -9.82
C PHE A 144 -3.16 3.78 -10.94
N THR A 145 -3.76 2.63 -10.66
CA THR A 145 -4.06 1.62 -11.66
C THR A 145 -5.48 1.08 -11.47
N ILE A 146 -6.07 0.61 -12.57
CA ILE A 146 -7.43 0.05 -12.59
C ILE A 146 -7.29 -1.47 -12.57
N ILE A 147 -7.79 -2.13 -11.52
CA ILE A 147 -7.64 -3.58 -11.30
C ILE A 147 -8.92 -4.38 -11.58
N SER A 148 -10.03 -3.68 -11.87
CA SER A 148 -11.30 -4.30 -12.23
C SER A 148 -12.18 -3.32 -13.02
N LYS A 149 -13.43 -3.70 -13.34
CA LYS A 149 -14.40 -2.79 -13.99
C LYS A 149 -14.87 -1.64 -13.08
N THR A 150 -14.59 -1.72 -11.78
CA THR A 150 -15.11 -0.80 -10.75
C THR A 150 -14.05 -0.35 -9.75
N THR A 151 -12.88 -0.99 -9.71
CA THR A 151 -11.91 -0.81 -8.63
C THR A 151 -10.60 -0.23 -9.16
N ILE A 152 -10.08 0.78 -8.45
CA ILE A 152 -8.73 1.31 -8.67
C ILE A 152 -7.91 1.19 -7.39
N LEU A 153 -6.60 1.07 -7.57
CA LEU A 153 -5.60 1.22 -6.52
C LEU A 153 -4.84 2.51 -6.76
N LEU A 154 -4.81 3.40 -5.78
CA LEU A 154 -4.21 4.72 -5.82
C LEU A 154 -3.07 4.78 -4.80
N ARG A 155 -1.92 5.31 -5.20
CA ARG A 155 -0.83 5.64 -4.30
C ARG A 155 -0.38 7.07 -4.57
N LEU A 156 -0.42 7.91 -3.56
CA LEU A 156 0.07 9.28 -3.62
C LEU A 156 1.15 9.55 -2.59
N TYR A 157 2.05 10.46 -2.91
CA TYR A 157 3.12 10.90 -2.02
C TYR A 157 3.12 12.42 -1.92
N THR A 158 3.50 12.90 -0.75
CA THR A 158 3.89 14.29 -0.57
C THR A 158 5.27 14.55 -1.16
N MET A 159 5.45 15.70 -1.81
CA MET A 159 6.75 16.08 -2.37
C MET A 159 7.63 16.79 -1.38
#